data_AF-A0A1T4RJ06-F1
#
_entry.id   AF-A0A1T4RJ06-F1
#
_cell.length_a   1.000
_cell.length_b   1.000
_cell.length_c   1.000
_cell.angle_alpha   90.00
_cell.angle_beta   90.00
_cell.angle_gamma   90.00
#
_symmetry.space_group_name_H-M   'P 1'
#
loop_
_entity.id
_entity.type
_entity.pdbx_description
1 polymer ?
#
loop_
_entity_poly.entity_id
_entity_poly.type
_entity_poly.pdbx_seq_one_letter_code
_entity_poly.pdbx_strand_id
1 'polypeptide(L)'
;MRLDLRGYVGLVLLLVSSLASADSWAPAEVARYTSANGLARVTITPRPLGGALNYFSDKVDGTEPAGQRVGEDQTQPFAMLMRRDSNGSWDTVWNAPLVNDVAPVDALVTNDGKRLVTFDNWHSMGYGSDVVVIYGQDGKLIRQFALEDFLPEAYIAFLPKSVSSIWWGRDHYLDEQAGDLVLQVRQPGSGAHQPSALVEVRIRLRDGKVLPHEGPAWTGAMAKVRELDEERQKRWRELRTLRAQPLHAPRGDDAEEWRDYLVELRERLTESSGKQHAGRVLPAPGDAEFADQEEWIKGMLDDVGGVRLSFGSHFVFASPSPEALARLLEEQLRSVEPRGMKGIRVTFVGLPEHGDRVKTAAAGSGAEIVLLDIRSAVPGMALRGPIPEWVR
;
A
#
# COMPACT_ATOMS: atom_id res chain seq x y z
N MET A 1 -30.52 42.35 17.36
CA MET A 1 -30.94 41.04 17.93
C MET A 1 -30.22 39.98 17.12
N ARG A 2 -29.50 39.09 17.80
CA ARG A 2 -28.27 38.43 17.34
C ARG A 2 -28.51 37.42 16.21
N LEU A 3 -27.79 37.58 15.11
CA LEU A 3 -27.42 36.52 14.18
C LEU A 3 -26.39 35.64 14.89
N ASP A 4 -26.77 34.42 15.27
CA ASP A 4 -25.85 33.43 15.84
C ASP A 4 -25.24 32.63 14.70
N LEU A 5 -24.03 33.05 14.32
CA LEU A 5 -23.17 32.46 13.31
C LEU A 5 -22.38 31.31 13.98
N ARG A 6 -22.97 30.12 14.08
CA ARG A 6 -22.23 28.93 14.54
C ARG A 6 -21.73 28.15 13.32
N GLY A 7 -20.42 28.19 13.16
CA GLY A 7 -19.69 27.60 12.05
C GLY A 7 -19.92 26.11 11.92
N TYR A 8 -20.38 25.71 10.74
CA TYR A 8 -20.31 24.34 10.25
C TYR A 8 -18.88 24.10 9.76
N VAL A 9 -18.08 23.44 10.59
CA VAL A 9 -16.92 22.68 10.09
C VAL A 9 -17.49 21.34 9.68
N GLY A 10 -17.99 21.26 8.44
CA GLY A 10 -18.32 19.98 7.80
C GLY A 10 -17.02 19.26 7.50
N LEU A 11 -16.68 18.28 8.32
CA LEU A 11 -15.57 17.36 8.06
C LEU A 11 -16.02 16.38 6.98
N VAL A 12 -15.80 16.75 5.72
CA VAL A 12 -15.93 15.84 4.58
C VAL A 12 -14.82 14.80 4.67
N LEU A 13 -15.07 13.69 5.37
CA LEU A 13 -14.27 12.47 5.25
C LEU A 13 -14.85 11.67 4.10
N LEU A 14 -14.47 12.04 2.88
CA LEU A 14 -14.55 11.15 1.73
C LEU A 14 -13.90 9.82 2.15
N LEU A 15 -14.70 8.77 2.23
CA LEU A 15 -14.24 7.40 2.03
C LEU A 15 -13.64 7.34 0.63
N VAL A 16 -12.40 7.78 0.51
CA VAL A 16 -11.51 7.30 -0.52
C VAL A 16 -11.28 5.85 -0.13
N SER A 17 -12.15 4.95 -0.59
CA SER A 17 -11.67 3.67 -1.07
C SER A 17 -10.52 4.06 -1.97
N SER A 18 -9.29 3.98 -1.46
CA SER A 18 -8.12 4.09 -2.31
C SER A 18 -8.36 2.99 -3.32
N LEU A 19 -8.83 3.36 -4.52
CA LEU A 19 -8.73 2.53 -5.69
C LEU A 19 -7.30 2.04 -5.62
N ALA A 20 -7.14 0.78 -5.27
CA ALA A 20 -5.84 0.18 -5.15
C ALA A 20 -5.25 0.33 -6.53
N SER A 21 -4.41 1.36 -6.72
CA SER A 21 -3.72 1.59 -7.97
C SER A 21 -2.65 0.52 -7.96
N ALA A 22 -3.02 -0.67 -8.44
CA ALA A 22 -2.07 -1.71 -8.72
C ALA A 22 -1.35 -1.29 -10.00
N ASP A 23 -0.03 -1.30 -9.96
CA ASP A 23 0.75 -1.02 -11.15
C ASP A 23 0.66 -2.22 -12.08
N SER A 24 0.46 -1.97 -13.38
CA SER A 24 0.62 -3.01 -14.38
C SER A 24 2.08 -3.03 -14.83
N TRP A 25 2.74 -4.17 -14.65
CA TRP A 25 4.10 -4.37 -15.13
C TRP A 25 4.09 -5.37 -16.29
N ALA A 26 4.81 -5.03 -17.36
CA ALA A 26 5.16 -6.01 -18.38
C ALA A 26 6.15 -7.02 -17.79
N PRO A 27 6.24 -8.26 -18.31
CA PRO A 27 7.29 -9.21 -17.92
C PRO A 27 8.69 -8.58 -18.02
N ALA A 28 9.60 -9.00 -17.14
CA ALA A 28 10.98 -8.58 -17.23
C ALA A 28 11.62 -9.14 -18.52
N GLU A 29 12.25 -8.26 -19.31
CA GLU A 29 12.84 -8.61 -20.61
C GLU A 29 14.32 -8.23 -20.66
N VAL A 30 15.04 -8.82 -21.62
CA VAL A 30 16.44 -8.45 -21.89
C VAL A 30 16.50 -7.00 -22.36
N ALA A 31 17.14 -6.15 -21.58
CA ALA A 31 17.25 -4.72 -21.87
C ALA A 31 18.70 -4.35 -22.25
N ARG A 32 18.84 -3.34 -23.11
CA ARG A 32 20.16 -2.82 -23.52
C ARG A 32 20.20 -1.31 -23.32
N TYR A 33 21.24 -0.86 -22.63
CA TYR A 33 21.47 0.55 -22.33
C TYR A 33 22.79 0.97 -22.95
N THR A 34 22.83 2.16 -23.54
CA THR A 34 24.01 2.69 -24.23
C THR A 34 24.39 4.03 -23.61
N SER A 35 25.68 4.22 -23.36
CA SER A 35 26.25 5.49 -22.89
C SER A 35 25.95 6.64 -23.86
N ALA A 36 25.96 7.87 -23.35
CA ALA A 36 25.61 9.05 -24.14
C ALA A 36 26.51 9.25 -25.36
N ASN A 37 27.80 8.88 -25.28
CA ASN A 37 28.74 8.94 -26.40
C ASN A 37 28.70 7.72 -27.33
N GLY A 38 27.91 6.68 -27.02
CA GLY A 38 27.80 5.46 -27.81
C GLY A 38 29.01 4.51 -27.73
N LEU A 39 29.96 4.75 -26.83
CA LEU A 39 31.21 3.96 -26.73
C LEU A 39 31.12 2.83 -25.71
N ALA A 40 30.18 2.89 -24.77
CA ALA A 40 29.86 1.81 -23.85
C ALA A 40 28.39 1.38 -23.98
N ARG A 41 28.13 0.09 -23.79
CA ARG A 41 26.77 -0.45 -23.70
C ARG A 41 26.72 -1.60 -22.69
N VAL A 42 25.60 -1.75 -22.01
CA VAL A 42 25.32 -2.90 -21.14
C VAL A 42 24.10 -3.64 -21.67
N THR A 43 24.15 -4.97 -21.65
CA THR A 43 22.97 -5.82 -21.83
C THR A 43 22.65 -6.48 -20.50
N ILE A 44 21.41 -6.31 -20.03
CA ILE A 44 20.92 -6.88 -18.78
C ILE A 44 19.95 -7.99 -19.12
N THR A 45 20.22 -9.20 -18.62
CA THR A 45 19.38 -10.38 -18.77
C THR A 45 18.69 -10.66 -17.44
N PRO A 46 17.35 -10.57 -17.38
CA PRO A 46 16.60 -10.93 -16.19
C PRO A 46 16.85 -12.37 -15.73
N ARG A 47 16.60 -12.63 -14.45
CA ARG A 47 16.44 -14.00 -13.96
C ARG A 47 15.21 -14.67 -14.59
N PRO A 48 15.30 -15.93 -15.03
CA PRO A 48 14.13 -16.67 -15.49
C PRO A 48 13.08 -16.87 -14.38
N LEU A 49 11.83 -16.51 -14.68
CA LEU A 49 10.70 -16.74 -13.79
C LEU A 49 9.74 -17.80 -14.35
N GLY A 50 9.09 -18.55 -13.45
CA GLY A 50 7.96 -19.43 -13.79
C GLY A 50 6.69 -18.65 -14.14
N GLY A 51 6.64 -17.35 -13.83
CA GLY A 51 5.55 -16.43 -14.11
C GLY A 51 5.37 -15.41 -12.97
N ALA A 52 4.70 -14.28 -13.25
CA ALA A 52 4.47 -13.23 -12.26
C ALA A 52 3.61 -13.73 -11.07
N LEU A 53 2.59 -14.56 -11.32
CA LEU A 53 1.75 -15.11 -10.25
C LEU A 53 2.54 -16.01 -9.30
N ASN A 54 3.45 -16.85 -9.82
CA ASN A 54 4.30 -17.70 -8.98
C ASN A 54 5.23 -16.84 -8.12
N TYR A 55 5.81 -15.77 -8.70
CA TYR A 55 6.63 -14.82 -7.96
C TYR A 55 5.89 -14.24 -6.76
N PHE A 56 4.66 -13.75 -6.95
CA PHE A 56 3.89 -13.18 -5.85
C PHE A 56 3.43 -14.21 -4.82
N SER A 57 3.03 -15.41 -5.26
CA SER A 57 2.68 -16.50 -4.33
C SER A 57 3.86 -16.83 -3.44
N ASP A 58 5.05 -17.02 -4.03
CA ASP A 58 6.25 -17.36 -3.28
C ASP A 58 6.65 -16.24 -2.31
N LYS A 59 6.52 -14.96 -2.69
CA LYS A 59 6.78 -13.83 -1.78
C LYS A 59 5.82 -13.81 -0.59
N VAL A 60 4.53 -14.13 -0.81
CA VAL A 60 3.54 -14.25 0.28
C VAL A 60 3.86 -15.43 1.19
N ASP A 61 4.31 -16.55 0.60
CA ASP A 61 4.65 -17.77 1.32
C ASP A 61 6.05 -17.74 1.97
N GLY A 62 6.86 -16.71 1.68
CA GLY A 62 8.23 -16.57 2.17
C GLY A 62 9.23 -17.53 1.50
N THR A 63 8.92 -18.02 0.31
CA THR A 63 9.77 -18.93 -0.47
C THR A 63 10.77 -18.14 -1.30
N GLU A 64 12.07 -18.46 -1.18
CA GLU A 64 13.14 -17.84 -1.96
C GLU A 64 13.99 -18.90 -2.70
N PRO A 65 14.45 -18.64 -3.93
CA PRO A 65 14.22 -17.42 -4.71
C PRO A 65 12.81 -17.39 -5.31
N ALA A 66 12.04 -16.35 -5.00
CA ALA A 66 10.61 -16.30 -5.36
C ALA A 66 10.41 -16.40 -6.88
N GLY A 67 9.41 -17.18 -7.31
CA GLY A 67 9.06 -17.37 -8.70
C GLY A 67 10.12 -18.10 -9.55
N GLN A 68 11.13 -18.72 -8.93
CA GLN A 68 12.19 -19.44 -9.65
C GLN A 68 11.59 -20.48 -10.59
N ARG A 69 12.01 -20.44 -11.85
CA ARG A 69 11.59 -21.43 -12.83
C ARG A 69 12.24 -22.78 -12.52
N VAL A 70 11.44 -23.84 -12.49
CA VAL A 70 11.92 -25.21 -12.24
C VAL A 70 12.96 -25.59 -13.30
N GLY A 71 14.11 -26.09 -12.84
CA GLY A 71 15.21 -26.54 -13.70
C GLY A 71 16.14 -25.43 -14.19
N GLU A 72 15.94 -24.17 -13.77
CA GLU A 72 16.86 -23.07 -14.05
C GLU A 72 17.83 -22.85 -12.90
N ASP A 73 19.13 -22.84 -13.20
CA ASP A 73 20.20 -22.59 -12.23
C ASP A 73 20.47 -21.09 -12.02
N GLN A 74 19.99 -20.23 -12.93
CA GLN A 74 20.15 -18.79 -12.82
C GLN A 74 19.20 -18.26 -11.73
N THR A 75 19.79 -17.83 -10.60
CA THR A 75 19.08 -17.28 -9.44
C THR A 75 19.21 -15.76 -9.30
N GLN A 76 19.88 -15.10 -10.25
CA GLN A 76 20.03 -13.64 -10.30
C GLN A 76 20.02 -13.12 -11.75
N PRO A 77 19.63 -11.86 -11.99
CA PRO A 77 19.90 -11.19 -13.26
C PRO A 77 21.40 -11.01 -13.50
N PHE A 78 21.78 -10.95 -14.78
CA PHE A 78 23.16 -10.73 -15.20
C PHE A 78 23.28 -9.46 -16.03
N ALA A 79 24.42 -8.78 -15.90
CA ALA A 79 24.81 -7.69 -16.79
C ALA A 79 26.09 -8.05 -17.54
N MET A 80 26.09 -7.77 -18.84
CA MET A 80 27.26 -7.82 -19.71
C MET A 80 27.58 -6.41 -20.19
N LEU A 81 28.65 -5.83 -19.65
CA LEU A 81 29.16 -4.53 -20.07
C LEU A 81 30.16 -4.70 -21.21
N MET A 82 29.98 -3.92 -22.28
CA MET A 82 30.85 -3.91 -23.44
C MET A 82 31.31 -2.49 -23.77
N ARG A 83 32.52 -2.37 -24.31
CA ARG A 83 33.08 -1.12 -24.82
C ARG A 83 33.41 -1.26 -26.29
N ARG A 84 33.22 -0.17 -27.04
CA ARG A 84 33.52 -0.09 -28.45
C ARG A 84 35.00 0.24 -28.64
N ASP A 85 35.70 -0.56 -29.43
CA ASP A 85 37.09 -0.32 -29.80
C ASP A 85 37.20 0.74 -30.92
N SER A 86 38.43 1.09 -31.31
CA SER A 86 38.69 2.04 -32.39
C SER A 86 38.23 1.56 -33.77
N ASN A 87 38.03 0.26 -33.94
CA ASN A 87 37.57 -0.36 -35.19
C ASN A 87 36.03 -0.48 -35.24
N GLY A 88 35.35 -0.09 -34.17
CA GLY A 88 33.90 -0.16 -34.03
C GLY A 88 33.37 -1.50 -33.51
N SER A 89 34.24 -2.45 -33.18
CA SER A 89 33.92 -3.75 -32.57
C SER A 89 33.60 -3.60 -31.09
N TRP A 90 32.85 -4.54 -30.52
CA TRP A 90 32.47 -4.53 -29.11
C TRP A 90 33.26 -5.57 -28.33
N ASP A 91 34.05 -5.09 -27.37
CA ASP A 91 34.80 -5.93 -26.44
C ASP A 91 34.06 -6.01 -25.10
N THR A 92 33.93 -7.22 -24.55
CA THR A 92 33.38 -7.42 -23.21
C THR A 92 34.33 -6.86 -22.17
N VAL A 93 33.85 -5.92 -21.35
CA VAL A 93 34.56 -5.41 -20.18
C VAL A 93 34.41 -6.38 -19.02
N TRP A 94 33.17 -6.78 -18.72
CA TRP A 94 32.85 -7.82 -17.74
C TRP A 94 31.45 -8.39 -17.97
N ASN A 95 31.20 -9.55 -17.38
CA ASN A 95 29.90 -10.22 -17.32
C ASN A 95 29.71 -10.78 -15.90
N ALA A 96 28.72 -10.29 -15.16
CA ALA A 96 28.55 -10.59 -13.74
C ALA A 96 27.07 -10.55 -13.31
N PRO A 97 26.71 -11.27 -12.24
CA PRO A 97 25.38 -11.16 -11.65
C PRO A 97 25.17 -9.77 -11.03
N LEU A 98 23.93 -9.32 -11.03
CA LEU A 98 23.48 -8.11 -10.34
C LEU A 98 22.83 -8.48 -8.99
N VAL A 99 22.80 -7.53 -8.06
CA VAL A 99 22.16 -7.74 -6.73
C VAL A 99 20.64 -7.68 -6.79
N ASN A 100 20.08 -7.12 -7.86
CA ASN A 100 18.64 -7.06 -8.13
C ASN A 100 18.01 -8.48 -8.11
N ASP A 101 16.76 -8.62 -7.66
CA ASP A 101 16.10 -9.94 -7.52
C ASP A 101 15.76 -10.57 -8.89
N VAL A 102 15.03 -9.83 -9.73
CA VAL A 102 14.57 -10.31 -11.05
C VAL A 102 15.28 -9.58 -12.16
N ALA A 103 15.17 -8.25 -12.17
CA ALA A 103 15.84 -7.34 -13.08
C ALA A 103 15.70 -5.92 -12.53
N PRO A 104 16.67 -5.02 -12.80
CA PRO A 104 16.45 -3.61 -12.56
C PRO A 104 15.40 -3.03 -13.52
N VAL A 105 14.73 -1.98 -13.08
CA VAL A 105 13.73 -1.25 -13.88
C VAL A 105 14.42 -0.43 -14.97
N ASP A 106 15.55 0.19 -14.65
CA ASP A 106 16.34 1.01 -15.57
C ASP A 106 17.84 0.90 -15.25
N ALA A 107 18.70 1.34 -16.17
CA ALA A 107 20.14 1.40 -15.96
C ALA A 107 20.85 2.49 -16.78
N LEU A 108 21.96 2.99 -16.23
CA LEU A 108 22.85 3.95 -16.87
C LEU A 108 24.29 3.44 -16.89
N VAL A 109 25.04 3.76 -17.93
CA VAL A 109 26.45 3.37 -18.09
C VAL A 109 27.29 4.60 -18.43
N THR A 110 28.43 4.77 -17.75
CA THR A 110 29.31 5.92 -18.02
C THR A 110 29.95 5.84 -19.40
N ASN A 111 30.25 7.00 -19.96
CA ASN A 111 30.91 7.17 -21.25
C ASN A 111 32.26 6.47 -21.37
N ASP A 112 32.98 6.29 -20.25
CA ASP A 112 34.24 5.56 -20.20
C ASP A 112 34.09 4.04 -20.03
N GLY A 113 32.85 3.57 -19.84
CA GLY A 113 32.51 2.16 -19.65
C GLY A 113 33.06 1.58 -18.34
N LYS A 114 33.29 2.40 -17.31
CA LYS A 114 33.82 1.93 -16.02
C LYS A 114 32.79 1.84 -14.90
N ARG A 115 31.57 2.33 -15.12
CA ARG A 115 30.50 2.28 -14.13
C ARG A 115 29.19 1.89 -14.79
N LEU A 116 28.45 1.04 -14.09
CA LEU A 116 27.05 0.74 -14.33
C LEU A 116 26.27 1.21 -13.10
N VAL A 117 25.15 1.89 -13.33
CA VAL A 117 24.16 2.19 -12.31
C VAL A 117 22.87 1.48 -12.67
N THR A 118 22.26 0.76 -11.74
CA THR A 118 20.93 0.18 -11.91
C THR A 118 19.93 0.82 -10.95
N PHE A 119 18.67 0.85 -11.35
CA PHE A 119 17.58 1.46 -10.60
C PHE A 119 16.47 0.46 -10.35
N ASP A 120 16.06 0.38 -9.10
CA ASP A 120 14.89 -0.35 -8.62
C ASP A 120 14.90 -1.84 -8.95
N ASN A 121 13.87 -2.54 -8.46
CA ASN A 121 13.57 -3.91 -8.89
C ASN A 121 12.24 -3.95 -9.61
N TRP A 122 12.16 -4.83 -10.61
CA TRP A 122 10.90 -5.23 -11.22
C TRP A 122 9.89 -5.63 -10.14
N HIS A 123 8.69 -5.01 -10.17
CA HIS A 123 7.63 -5.13 -9.14
C HIS A 123 7.97 -4.68 -7.71
N SER A 124 9.06 -3.95 -7.48
CA SER A 124 9.41 -3.44 -6.15
C SER A 124 10.13 -2.09 -6.23
N MET A 125 9.60 -1.18 -7.06
CA MET A 125 10.18 0.13 -7.27
C MET A 125 10.13 0.97 -5.98
N GLY A 126 11.28 1.52 -5.58
CA GLY A 126 11.46 2.30 -4.36
C GLY A 126 11.50 1.49 -3.06
N TYR A 127 11.59 0.16 -3.15
CA TYR A 127 11.70 -0.74 -1.99
C TYR A 127 13.01 -1.54 -2.04
N GLY A 128 13.52 -1.89 -0.86
CA GLY A 128 14.75 -2.68 -0.71
C GLY A 128 16.03 -1.84 -0.68
N SER A 129 17.17 -2.51 -0.52
CA SER A 129 18.48 -1.86 -0.43
C SER A 129 19.14 -1.57 -1.78
N ASP A 130 18.46 -1.91 -2.86
CA ASP A 130 18.93 -1.90 -4.24
C ASP A 130 18.05 -1.03 -5.15
N VAL A 131 17.48 0.03 -4.57
CA VAL A 131 16.79 1.10 -5.29
C VAL A 131 17.75 1.83 -6.22
N VAL A 132 18.99 2.06 -5.78
CA VAL A 132 20.08 2.51 -6.64
C VAL A 132 21.30 1.63 -6.36
N VAL A 133 21.93 1.10 -7.39
CA VAL A 133 23.14 0.28 -7.25
C VAL A 133 24.23 0.76 -8.19
N ILE A 134 25.43 0.95 -7.67
CA ILE A 134 26.61 1.38 -8.43
C ILE A 134 27.60 0.22 -8.50
N TYR A 135 27.97 -0.17 -9.72
CA TYR A 135 28.97 -1.18 -10.00
C TYR A 135 30.24 -0.56 -10.58
N GLY A 136 31.37 -1.15 -10.24
CA GLY A 136 32.69 -0.77 -10.72
C GLY A 136 33.03 -1.32 -12.11
N GLN A 137 34.26 -1.02 -12.52
CA GLN A 137 34.79 -1.39 -13.84
C GLN A 137 35.03 -2.89 -14.01
N ASP A 138 34.95 -3.65 -12.91
CA ASP A 138 35.13 -5.10 -12.85
C ASP A 138 33.82 -5.83 -12.52
N GLY A 139 32.68 -5.12 -12.58
CA GLY A 139 31.37 -5.64 -12.22
C GLY A 139 31.16 -5.79 -10.71
N LYS A 140 32.10 -5.37 -9.86
CA LYS A 140 31.92 -5.44 -8.41
C LYS A 140 31.04 -4.31 -7.88
N LEU A 141 30.27 -4.62 -6.84
CA LEU A 141 29.49 -3.63 -6.12
C LEU A 141 30.38 -2.55 -5.49
N ILE A 142 30.10 -1.28 -5.80
CA ILE A 142 30.68 -0.13 -5.10
C ILE A 142 29.75 0.26 -3.95
N ARG A 143 28.46 0.42 -4.25
CA ARG A 143 27.47 0.85 -3.27
C ARG A 143 26.07 0.46 -3.72
N GLN A 144 25.21 0.14 -2.75
CA GLN A 144 23.78 -0.03 -2.89
C GLN A 144 23.08 0.96 -1.97
N PHE A 145 21.90 1.43 -2.36
CA PHE A 145 21.12 2.41 -1.62
C PHE A 145 19.67 1.97 -1.55
N ALA A 146 19.12 2.02 -0.34
CA ALA A 146 17.70 2.19 -0.11
C ALA A 146 17.33 3.68 -0.24
N LEU A 147 16.03 4.01 -0.29
CA LEU A 147 15.60 5.42 -0.36
C LEU A 147 16.07 6.22 0.87
N GLU A 148 16.04 5.62 2.05
CA GLU A 148 16.46 6.25 3.31
C GLU A 148 17.96 6.59 3.37
N ASP A 149 18.78 6.01 2.49
CA ASP A 149 20.21 6.34 2.43
C ASP A 149 20.45 7.73 1.80
N PHE A 150 19.50 8.28 1.05
CA PHE A 150 19.64 9.56 0.36
C PHE A 150 18.41 10.48 0.43
N LEU A 151 17.35 10.08 1.12
CA LEU A 151 16.16 10.90 1.40
C LEU A 151 15.74 10.79 2.87
N PRO A 152 15.28 11.89 3.50
CA PRO A 152 14.68 11.83 4.83
C PRO A 152 13.40 10.99 4.87
N GLU A 153 13.14 10.31 5.98
CA GLU A 153 11.93 9.47 6.18
C GLU A 153 10.63 10.22 5.86
N ALA A 154 10.48 11.45 6.36
CA ALA A 154 9.31 12.28 6.09
C ALA A 154 9.15 12.60 4.59
N TYR A 155 10.25 12.76 3.85
CA TYR A 155 10.20 12.97 2.41
C TYR A 155 9.60 11.74 1.71
N ILE A 156 10.08 10.54 2.09
CA ILE A 156 9.64 9.25 1.53
C ILE A 156 8.15 9.00 1.84
N ALA A 157 7.69 9.35 3.04
CA ALA A 157 6.29 9.18 3.45
C ALA A 157 5.29 9.94 2.54
N PHE A 158 5.74 11.06 1.96
CA PHE A 158 4.92 11.92 1.09
C PHE A 158 5.22 11.78 -0.41
N LEU A 159 6.04 10.79 -0.79
CA LEU A 159 6.17 10.40 -2.19
C LEU A 159 4.90 9.70 -2.68
N PRO A 160 4.53 9.86 -3.97
CA PRO A 160 3.44 9.10 -4.55
C PRO A 160 3.73 7.60 -4.48
N LYS A 161 2.73 6.81 -4.07
CA LYS A 161 2.84 5.35 -3.95
C LYS A 161 1.66 4.66 -4.62
N SER A 162 1.91 3.45 -5.09
CA SER A 162 0.92 2.45 -5.47
C SER A 162 0.92 1.31 -4.44
N VAL A 163 0.21 0.22 -4.71
CA VAL A 163 0.25 -0.98 -3.86
C VAL A 163 1.66 -1.59 -3.80
N SER A 164 2.43 -1.49 -4.89
CA SER A 164 3.71 -2.21 -5.06
C SER A 164 4.91 -1.29 -5.29
N SER A 165 4.73 0.03 -5.38
CA SER A 165 5.79 0.95 -5.77
C SER A 165 5.75 2.27 -4.99
N ILE A 166 6.93 2.83 -4.72
CA ILE A 166 7.14 4.24 -4.39
C ILE A 166 7.64 4.92 -5.67
N TRP A 167 6.81 5.78 -6.26
CA TRP A 167 7.15 6.57 -7.44
C TRP A 167 8.07 7.72 -7.02
N TRP A 168 9.35 7.39 -6.79
CA TRP A 168 10.30 8.28 -6.13
C TRP A 168 11.04 9.21 -7.10
N GLY A 169 11.26 8.80 -8.34
CA GLY A 169 12.05 9.55 -9.30
C GLY A 169 11.83 9.09 -10.73
N ARG A 170 12.49 9.79 -11.66
CA ARG A 170 12.56 9.46 -13.11
C ARG A 170 13.65 10.31 -13.74
N ASP A 171 14.00 10.06 -15.01
CA ASP A 171 14.91 10.94 -15.78
C ASP A 171 16.29 11.14 -15.10
N HIS A 172 16.78 10.10 -14.43
CA HIS A 172 18.11 10.09 -13.83
C HIS A 172 19.18 10.18 -14.92
N TYR A 173 20.32 10.80 -14.62
CA TYR A 173 21.40 10.92 -15.60
C TYR A 173 22.79 10.95 -14.94
N LEU A 174 23.82 10.76 -15.76
CA LEU A 174 25.21 10.82 -15.36
C LEU A 174 25.80 12.19 -15.74
N ASP A 175 26.32 12.92 -14.76
CA ASP A 175 27.12 14.11 -14.97
C ASP A 175 28.58 13.68 -15.13
N GLU A 176 28.96 13.40 -16.38
CA GLU A 176 30.28 12.85 -16.74
C GLU A 176 31.43 13.81 -16.41
N GLN A 177 31.18 15.12 -16.37
CA GLN A 177 32.21 16.11 -16.01
C GLN A 177 32.45 16.14 -14.50
N ALA A 178 31.38 16.09 -13.72
CA ALA A 178 31.47 16.05 -12.26
C ALA A 178 31.87 14.65 -11.72
N GLY A 179 31.59 13.59 -12.48
CA GLY A 179 31.73 12.21 -12.02
C GLY A 179 30.63 11.79 -11.04
N ASP A 180 29.44 12.34 -11.21
CA ASP A 180 28.29 12.17 -10.32
C ASP A 180 27.10 11.52 -11.05
N LEU A 181 26.36 10.70 -10.31
CA LEU A 181 24.99 10.33 -10.63
C LEU A 181 24.06 11.42 -10.13
N VAL A 182 23.19 11.92 -11.00
CA VAL A 182 22.15 12.89 -10.65
C VAL A 182 20.81 12.19 -10.64
N LEU A 183 20.27 12.01 -9.44
CA LEU A 183 18.94 11.49 -9.19
C LEU A 183 17.93 12.63 -9.24
N GLN A 184 17.09 12.62 -10.26
CA GLN A 184 15.91 13.47 -10.37
C GLN A 184 14.75 12.88 -9.54
N VAL A 185 14.64 13.32 -8.28
CA VAL A 185 13.65 12.85 -7.29
C VAL A 185 12.38 13.70 -7.37
N ARG A 186 11.20 13.09 -7.31
CA ARG A 186 9.92 13.80 -7.29
C ARG A 186 9.77 14.67 -6.05
N GLN A 187 9.13 15.83 -6.21
CA GLN A 187 8.71 16.64 -5.06
C GLN A 187 7.54 15.98 -4.32
N PRO A 188 7.53 16.00 -2.98
CA PRO A 188 6.48 15.35 -2.20
C PRO A 188 5.14 16.09 -2.32
N GLY A 189 4.05 15.36 -2.12
CA GLY A 189 2.68 15.90 -2.17
C GLY A 189 2.02 15.88 -3.56
N SER A 190 2.71 15.43 -4.61
CA SER A 190 2.10 15.17 -5.92
C SER A 190 1.44 13.78 -5.97
N GLY A 191 0.27 13.66 -6.60
CA GLY A 191 -0.33 12.34 -6.90
C GLY A 191 0.50 11.52 -7.90
N ALA A 192 0.32 10.18 -7.91
CA ALA A 192 1.14 9.27 -8.74
C ALA A 192 1.10 9.60 -10.23
N HIS A 193 -0.07 9.99 -10.75
CA HIS A 193 -0.27 10.36 -12.15
C HIS A 193 -0.15 11.86 -12.43
N GLN A 194 0.19 12.66 -11.43
CA GLN A 194 0.37 14.09 -11.62
C GLN A 194 1.83 14.39 -12.01
N PRO A 195 2.04 15.36 -12.92
CA PRO A 195 3.35 15.95 -13.12
C PRO A 195 3.85 16.48 -11.77
N SER A 196 5.03 16.03 -11.37
CA SER A 196 5.72 16.55 -10.19
C SER A 196 7.00 17.23 -10.66
N ALA A 197 7.31 18.36 -10.03
CA ALA A 197 8.63 18.94 -10.18
C ALA A 197 9.68 17.96 -9.64
N LEU A 198 10.88 17.99 -10.22
CA LEU A 198 11.99 17.13 -9.82
C LEU A 198 13.00 17.95 -9.04
N VAL A 199 13.69 17.30 -8.12
CA VAL A 199 14.78 17.84 -7.31
C VAL A 199 15.99 16.95 -7.49
N GLU A 200 17.15 17.58 -7.72
CA GLU A 200 18.40 16.86 -7.86
C GLU A 200 18.93 16.39 -6.50
N VAL A 201 19.24 15.10 -6.44
CA VAL A 201 20.09 14.49 -5.42
C VAL A 201 21.32 13.93 -6.12
N ARG A 202 22.51 14.23 -5.62
CA ARG A 202 23.77 13.83 -6.27
C ARG A 202 24.49 12.75 -5.48
N ILE A 203 24.99 11.74 -6.19
CA ILE A 203 25.81 10.67 -5.63
C ILE A 203 27.10 10.58 -6.43
N ARG A 204 28.23 10.63 -5.75
CA ARG A 204 29.53 10.51 -6.43
C ARG A 204 29.77 9.08 -6.89
N LEU A 205 30.03 8.88 -8.19
CA LEU A 205 30.15 7.54 -8.80
C LEU A 205 31.38 6.75 -8.35
N ARG A 206 32.43 7.44 -7.87
CA ARG A 206 33.68 6.76 -7.52
C ARG A 206 33.57 5.90 -6.26
N ASP A 207 32.79 6.36 -5.28
CA ASP A 207 32.72 5.84 -3.91
C ASP A 207 31.28 5.68 -3.38
N GLY A 208 30.27 6.12 -4.13
CA GLY A 208 28.87 6.10 -3.70
C GLY A 208 28.58 7.09 -2.57
N LYS A 209 29.37 8.16 -2.42
CA LYS A 209 29.07 9.18 -1.41
C LYS A 209 27.90 10.05 -1.88
N VAL A 210 26.80 10.07 -1.11
CA VAL A 210 25.73 11.06 -1.27
C VAL A 210 26.30 12.45 -0.96
N LEU A 211 26.17 13.38 -1.89
CA LEU A 211 26.60 14.76 -1.73
C LEU A 211 25.52 15.55 -0.97
N PRO A 212 25.88 16.63 -0.25
CA PRO A 212 24.91 17.46 0.44
C PRO A 212 23.78 17.92 -0.50
N HIS A 213 22.54 17.80 -0.04
CA HIS A 213 21.39 18.31 -0.77
C HIS A 213 21.34 19.83 -0.62
N GLU A 214 21.44 20.56 -1.72
CA GLU A 214 21.57 22.02 -1.73
C GLU A 214 20.63 22.65 -2.76
N GLY A 215 20.47 23.97 -2.66
CA GLY A 215 19.75 24.78 -3.65
C GLY A 215 18.27 25.04 -3.34
N PRO A 216 17.66 25.94 -4.12
CA PRO A 216 16.30 26.43 -3.86
C PRO A 216 15.24 25.34 -4.06
N ALA A 217 15.42 24.44 -5.01
CA ALA A 217 14.48 23.35 -5.27
C ALA A 217 14.39 22.37 -4.08
N TRP A 218 15.53 21.95 -3.53
CA TRP A 218 15.58 21.11 -2.33
C TRP A 218 15.01 21.82 -1.11
N THR A 219 15.39 23.08 -0.90
CA THR A 219 14.89 23.88 0.22
C THR A 219 13.37 24.03 0.19
N GLY A 220 12.81 24.29 -1.00
CA GLY A 220 11.36 24.36 -1.22
C GLY A 220 10.66 23.04 -0.98
N ALA A 221 11.20 21.93 -1.49
CA ALA A 221 10.66 20.59 -1.27
C ALA A 221 10.63 20.23 0.23
N MET A 222 11.71 20.50 0.96
CA MET A 222 11.76 20.25 2.42
C MET A 222 10.83 21.16 3.22
N ALA A 223 10.57 22.39 2.76
CA ALA A 223 9.56 23.24 3.37
C ALA A 223 8.16 22.64 3.21
N LYS A 224 7.84 22.10 2.02
CA LYS A 224 6.57 21.40 1.80
C LYS A 224 6.43 20.13 2.63
N VAL A 225 7.50 19.34 2.75
CA VAL A 225 7.51 18.16 3.62
C VAL A 225 7.21 18.51 5.06
N ARG A 226 7.78 19.59 5.60
CA ARG A 226 7.51 20.03 6.97
C ARG A 226 6.04 20.39 7.19
N GLU A 227 5.44 21.13 6.26
CA GLU A 227 4.02 21.48 6.31
C GLU A 227 3.13 20.22 6.33
N LEU A 228 3.38 19.29 5.41
CA LEU A 228 2.64 18.03 5.33
C LEU A 228 2.84 17.16 6.58
N ASP A 229 4.06 17.09 7.12
CA ASP A 229 4.35 16.31 8.33
C ASP A 229 3.69 16.92 9.56
N GLU A 230 3.63 18.25 9.68
CA GLU A 230 2.91 18.91 10.78
C GLU A 230 1.41 18.58 10.75
N GLU A 231 0.78 18.57 9.58
CA GLU A 231 -0.61 18.16 9.37
C GLU A 231 -0.81 16.68 9.72
N ARG A 232 0.04 15.80 9.21
CA ARG A 232 0.04 14.37 9.50
C ARG A 232 0.16 14.08 10.99
N GLN A 233 1.10 14.75 11.67
CA GLN A 233 1.28 14.63 13.11
C GLN A 233 0.07 15.15 13.89
N LYS A 234 -0.55 16.25 13.46
CA LYS A 234 -1.77 16.78 14.07
C LYS A 234 -2.91 15.76 13.95
N ARG A 235 -3.15 15.24 12.75
CA ARG A 235 -4.16 14.20 12.49
C ARG A 235 -3.94 12.96 13.34
N TRP A 236 -2.68 12.52 13.47
CA TRP A 236 -2.33 11.38 14.33
C TRP A 236 -2.57 11.65 15.83
N ARG A 237 -2.31 12.88 16.31
CA ARG A 237 -2.64 13.26 17.69
C ARG A 237 -4.15 13.25 17.93
N GLU A 238 -4.92 13.84 17.02
CA GLU A 238 -6.38 13.87 17.09
C GLU A 238 -6.98 12.46 17.08
N LEU A 239 -6.52 11.60 16.17
CA LEU A 239 -6.97 10.21 16.11
C LEU A 239 -6.63 9.44 17.40
N ARG A 240 -5.43 9.64 17.97
CA ARG A 240 -5.06 9.03 19.26
C ARG A 240 -5.96 9.49 20.39
N THR A 241 -6.28 10.78 20.44
CA THR A 241 -7.20 11.33 21.43
C THR A 241 -8.61 10.75 21.27
N LEU A 242 -9.11 10.63 20.04
CA LEU A 242 -10.40 10.01 19.73
C LEU A 242 -10.44 8.53 20.15
N ARG A 243 -9.42 7.77 19.76
CA ARG A 243 -9.34 6.32 20.01
C ARG A 243 -9.18 5.97 21.48
N ALA A 244 -8.54 6.84 22.27
CA ALA A 244 -8.45 6.67 23.71
C ALA A 244 -9.82 6.81 24.43
N GLN A 245 -10.83 7.40 23.79
CA GLN A 245 -12.17 7.56 24.37
C GLN A 245 -13.07 6.35 24.07
N PRO A 246 -14.01 6.00 24.97
CA PRO A 246 -15.04 5.02 24.67
C PRO A 246 -15.87 5.43 23.44
N LEU A 247 -16.13 4.48 22.55
CA LEU A 247 -17.01 4.68 21.40
C LEU A 247 -18.45 4.34 21.80
N HIS A 248 -19.36 5.27 21.61
CA HIS A 248 -20.79 5.10 21.87
C HIS A 248 -21.56 4.97 20.57
N ALA A 249 -22.57 4.09 20.55
CA ALA A 249 -23.52 4.04 19.44
C ALA A 249 -24.29 5.36 19.34
N PRO A 250 -24.63 5.82 18.11
CA PRO A 250 -25.48 6.98 17.91
C PRO A 250 -26.84 6.78 18.58
N ARG A 251 -27.47 7.89 19.02
CA ARG A 251 -28.78 7.86 19.68
C ARG A 251 -29.95 8.07 18.72
N GLY A 252 -29.68 8.66 17.56
CA GLY A 252 -30.69 8.96 16.54
C GLY A 252 -30.83 7.87 15.49
N ASP A 253 -31.68 8.15 14.51
CA ASP A 253 -31.95 7.33 13.33
C ASP A 253 -31.14 7.72 12.08
N ASP A 254 -30.24 8.70 12.22
CA ASP A 254 -29.38 9.19 11.13
C ASP A 254 -28.43 8.09 10.61
N ALA A 255 -28.66 7.65 9.38
CA ALA A 255 -27.88 6.59 8.77
C ALA A 255 -26.39 6.97 8.58
N GLU A 256 -26.05 8.25 8.39
CA GLU A 256 -24.67 8.71 8.26
C GLU A 256 -23.91 8.59 9.59
N GLU A 257 -24.51 9.02 10.71
CA GLU A 257 -23.92 8.85 12.05
C GLU A 257 -23.66 7.36 12.37
N TRP A 258 -24.59 6.49 12.00
CA TRP A 258 -24.42 5.04 12.18
C TRP A 258 -23.33 4.45 11.29
N ARG A 259 -23.13 4.97 10.07
CA ARG A 259 -22.04 4.56 9.18
C ARG A 259 -20.69 4.97 9.75
N ASP A 260 -20.55 6.21 10.23
CA ASP A 260 -19.34 6.70 10.88
C ASP A 260 -18.99 5.87 12.12
N TYR A 261 -19.98 5.58 12.96
CA TYR A 261 -19.83 4.68 14.10
C TYR A 261 -19.35 3.28 13.67
N LEU A 262 -19.95 2.70 12.63
CA LEU A 262 -19.58 1.37 12.15
C LEU A 262 -18.15 1.33 11.59
N VAL A 263 -17.71 2.37 10.88
CA VAL A 263 -16.33 2.49 10.39
C VAL A 263 -15.35 2.47 11.55
N GLU A 264 -15.54 3.35 12.53
CA GLU A 264 -14.68 3.42 13.71
C GLU A 264 -14.70 2.12 14.53
N LEU A 265 -15.88 1.50 14.68
CA LEU A 265 -16.03 0.21 15.36
C LEU A 265 -15.23 -0.91 14.66
N ARG A 266 -15.37 -1.05 13.33
CA ARG A 266 -14.69 -2.09 12.54
C ARG A 266 -13.18 -1.97 12.65
N GLU A 267 -12.65 -0.76 12.65
CA GLU A 267 -11.22 -0.53 12.84
C GLU A 267 -10.76 -0.95 14.24
N ARG A 268 -11.50 -0.59 15.31
CA ARG A 268 -11.16 -1.04 16.67
C ARG A 268 -11.21 -2.57 16.82
N LEU A 269 -12.18 -3.21 16.19
CA LEU A 269 -12.29 -4.68 16.16
C LEU A 269 -11.14 -5.31 15.37
N THR A 270 -10.75 -4.71 14.25
CA THR A 270 -9.64 -5.19 13.42
C THR A 270 -8.31 -5.09 14.15
N GLU A 271 -8.03 -3.96 14.80
CA GLU A 271 -6.82 -3.78 15.61
C GLU A 271 -6.76 -4.74 16.80
N SER A 272 -7.87 -4.97 17.51
CA SER A 272 -7.90 -5.85 18.69
C SER A 272 -7.82 -7.35 18.35
N SER A 273 -8.38 -7.76 17.21
CA SER A 273 -8.42 -9.17 16.81
C SER A 273 -7.33 -9.58 15.81
N GLY A 274 -6.71 -8.61 15.13
CA GLY A 274 -5.82 -8.85 13.99
C GLY A 274 -6.53 -9.40 12.75
N LYS A 275 -7.88 -9.34 12.70
CA LYS A 275 -8.69 -9.83 11.58
C LYS A 275 -9.46 -8.68 10.93
N GLN A 276 -9.43 -8.61 9.61
CA GLN A 276 -10.23 -7.63 8.86
C GLN A 276 -11.72 -7.87 9.10
N HIS A 277 -12.45 -6.80 9.42
CA HIS A 277 -13.90 -6.83 9.58
C HIS A 277 -14.56 -6.10 8.40
N ALA A 278 -15.50 -6.75 7.71
CA ALA A 278 -16.42 -6.11 6.78
C ALA A 278 -17.73 -5.79 7.49
N GLY A 279 -18.63 -5.02 6.88
CA GLY A 279 -19.89 -4.70 7.53
C GLY A 279 -20.73 -3.65 6.83
N ARG A 280 -22.00 -3.57 7.24
CA ARG A 280 -22.93 -2.57 6.72
C ARG A 280 -23.91 -2.10 7.77
N VAL A 281 -24.39 -0.88 7.58
CA VAL A 281 -25.51 -0.32 8.35
C VAL A 281 -26.79 -0.64 7.61
N LEU A 282 -27.78 -1.19 8.32
CA LEU A 282 -29.17 -1.21 7.85
C LEU A 282 -29.84 0.08 8.36
N PRO A 283 -30.25 1.03 7.50
CA PRO A 283 -30.96 2.24 7.91
C PRO A 283 -32.27 1.95 8.66
N ALA A 284 -32.93 2.99 9.17
CA ALA A 284 -34.24 2.83 9.80
C ALA A 284 -35.32 2.50 8.74
N PRO A 285 -36.35 1.71 9.09
CA PRO A 285 -37.49 1.49 8.20
C PRO A 285 -38.12 2.82 7.76
N GLY A 286 -38.26 3.02 6.46
CA GLY A 286 -38.77 4.27 5.87
C GLY A 286 -37.67 5.19 5.32
N ASP A 287 -36.40 4.92 5.60
CA ASP A 287 -35.28 5.55 4.90
C ASP A 287 -35.24 5.11 3.43
N ALA A 288 -34.83 6.02 2.54
CA ALA A 288 -34.81 5.76 1.10
C ALA A 288 -33.83 4.64 0.70
N GLU A 289 -32.76 4.43 1.47
CA GLU A 289 -31.77 3.38 1.22
C GLU A 289 -32.11 2.04 1.91
N PHE A 290 -33.18 1.98 2.72
CA PHE A 290 -33.48 0.80 3.53
C PHE A 290 -33.54 -0.49 2.69
N ALA A 291 -34.31 -0.46 1.59
CA ALA A 291 -34.52 -1.63 0.75
C ALA A 291 -33.23 -2.11 0.08
N ASP A 292 -32.43 -1.19 -0.46
CA ASP A 292 -31.17 -1.50 -1.13
C ASP A 292 -30.14 -2.10 -0.14
N GLN A 293 -30.08 -1.56 1.08
CA GLN A 293 -29.19 -2.10 2.12
C GLN A 293 -29.68 -3.45 2.65
N GLU A 294 -30.99 -3.63 2.78
CA GLU A 294 -31.59 -4.91 3.14
C GLU A 294 -31.23 -5.99 2.11
N GLU A 295 -31.48 -5.73 0.82
CA GLU A 295 -31.17 -6.65 -0.26
C GLU A 295 -29.68 -7.01 -0.30
N TRP A 296 -28.79 -6.02 -0.11
CA TRP A 296 -27.36 -6.28 -0.07
C TRP A 296 -26.96 -7.20 1.09
N ILE A 297 -27.55 -7.00 2.29
CA ILE A 297 -27.25 -7.85 3.45
C ILE A 297 -27.73 -9.29 3.19
N LYS A 298 -28.92 -9.46 2.59
CA LYS A 298 -29.43 -10.79 2.19
C LYS A 298 -28.47 -11.46 1.21
N GLY A 299 -28.16 -10.80 0.10
CA GLY A 299 -27.27 -11.33 -0.93
C GLY A 299 -25.88 -11.69 -0.38
N MET A 300 -25.32 -10.86 0.51
CA MET A 300 -24.04 -11.19 1.13
C MET A 300 -24.12 -12.45 2.01
N LEU A 301 -25.17 -12.62 2.81
CA LEU A 301 -25.31 -13.80 3.67
C LEU A 301 -25.56 -15.08 2.85
N ASP A 302 -26.28 -14.99 1.74
CA ASP A 302 -26.48 -16.08 0.79
C ASP A 302 -25.17 -16.47 0.09
N ASP A 303 -24.41 -15.50 -0.41
CA ASP A 303 -23.15 -15.71 -1.13
C ASP A 303 -22.04 -16.29 -0.23
N VAL A 304 -22.00 -15.87 1.05
CA VAL A 304 -21.06 -16.40 2.05
C VAL A 304 -21.27 -17.89 2.31
N GLY A 305 -22.48 -18.42 2.09
CA GLY A 305 -22.78 -19.84 2.15
C GLY A 305 -22.26 -20.66 0.96
N GLY A 306 -21.99 -20.02 -0.19
CA GLY A 306 -21.63 -20.69 -1.43
C GLY A 306 -20.19 -20.48 -1.91
N VAL A 307 -19.56 -19.34 -1.61
CA VAL A 307 -18.24 -18.97 -2.13
C VAL A 307 -17.41 -18.30 -1.02
N ARG A 308 -16.19 -18.79 -0.79
CA ARG A 308 -15.19 -18.14 0.08
C ARG A 308 -14.93 -16.72 -0.43
N LEU A 309 -15.63 -15.73 0.13
CA LEU A 309 -15.43 -14.34 -0.20
C LEU A 309 -13.98 -13.90 0.07
N SER A 310 -13.43 -13.12 -0.85
CA SER A 310 -12.16 -12.39 -0.71
C SER A 310 -12.19 -11.30 0.37
N PHE A 311 -13.32 -11.10 1.06
CA PHE A 311 -13.57 -9.99 2.00
C PHE A 311 -13.36 -10.34 3.48
N GLY A 312 -12.90 -11.56 3.78
CA GLY A 312 -12.67 -12.03 5.15
C GLY A 312 -13.84 -12.83 5.73
N SER A 313 -13.69 -13.29 6.97
CA SER A 313 -14.66 -14.17 7.65
C SER A 313 -15.38 -13.50 8.83
N HIS A 314 -15.26 -12.17 8.96
CA HIS A 314 -15.78 -11.39 10.09
C HIS A 314 -16.63 -10.23 9.57
N PHE A 315 -17.93 -10.28 9.86
CA PHE A 315 -18.91 -9.27 9.45
C PHE A 315 -19.49 -8.54 10.65
N VAL A 316 -19.75 -7.24 10.53
CA VAL A 316 -20.34 -6.41 11.57
C VAL A 316 -21.56 -5.70 10.98
N PHE A 317 -22.73 -5.90 11.59
CA PHE A 317 -23.95 -5.21 11.18
C PHE A 317 -24.47 -4.34 12.31
N ALA A 318 -24.85 -3.12 11.97
CA ALA A 318 -25.41 -2.15 12.90
C ALA A 318 -26.66 -1.50 12.30
N SER A 319 -27.54 -0.98 13.15
CA SER A 319 -28.74 -0.28 12.70
C SER A 319 -29.29 0.65 13.77
N PRO A 320 -29.82 1.83 13.40
CA PRO A 320 -30.71 2.60 14.28
C PRO A 320 -31.97 1.85 14.71
N SER A 321 -32.35 0.78 13.99
CA SER A 321 -33.46 -0.11 14.34
C SER A 321 -32.96 -1.54 14.61
N PRO A 322 -32.45 -1.83 15.82
CA PRO A 322 -31.92 -3.15 16.17
C PRO A 322 -32.90 -4.31 15.94
N GLU A 323 -34.21 -4.09 16.15
CA GLU A 323 -35.24 -5.11 15.89
C GLU A 323 -35.39 -5.41 14.39
N ALA A 324 -35.31 -4.39 13.52
CA ALA A 324 -35.41 -4.60 12.08
C ALA A 324 -34.21 -5.39 11.56
N LEU A 325 -33.01 -5.03 12.01
CA LEU A 325 -31.79 -5.78 11.69
C LEU A 325 -31.84 -7.21 12.23
N ALA A 326 -32.31 -7.40 13.46
CA ALA A 326 -32.41 -8.74 14.04
C ALA A 326 -33.38 -9.64 13.26
N ARG A 327 -34.55 -9.12 12.87
CA ARG A 327 -35.49 -9.86 12.01
C ARG A 327 -34.87 -10.28 10.69
N LEU A 328 -34.18 -9.34 10.03
CA LEU A 328 -33.47 -9.60 8.79
C LEU A 328 -32.45 -10.73 8.96
N LEU A 329 -31.56 -10.62 9.95
CA LEU A 329 -30.54 -11.63 10.20
C LEU A 329 -31.16 -12.98 10.59
N GLU A 330 -32.22 -12.99 11.40
CA GLU A 330 -32.92 -14.21 11.78
C GLU A 330 -33.55 -14.95 10.61
N GLU A 331 -34.18 -14.22 9.69
CA GLU A 331 -34.77 -14.78 8.49
C GLU A 331 -33.68 -15.43 7.63
N GLN A 332 -32.62 -14.67 7.33
CA GLN A 332 -31.55 -15.13 6.45
C GLN A 332 -30.73 -16.27 7.07
N LEU A 333 -30.36 -16.18 8.34
CA LEU A 333 -29.55 -17.23 8.98
C LEU A 333 -30.30 -18.57 9.10
N ARG A 334 -31.65 -18.56 9.08
CA ARG A 334 -32.47 -19.78 9.04
C ARG A 334 -32.61 -20.36 7.63
N SER A 335 -32.48 -19.55 6.57
CA SER A 335 -32.57 -20.02 5.18
C SER A 335 -31.26 -20.61 4.66
N VAL A 336 -30.12 -20.28 5.29
CA VAL A 336 -28.82 -20.84 4.89
C VAL A 336 -28.77 -22.36 5.14
N GLU A 337 -28.14 -23.08 4.20
CA GLU A 337 -27.93 -24.52 4.32
C GLU A 337 -27.23 -24.91 5.64
N PRO A 338 -27.53 -26.10 6.21
CA PRO A 338 -26.91 -26.54 7.45
C PRO A 338 -25.37 -26.50 7.39
N ARG A 339 -24.77 -25.77 8.34
CA ARG A 339 -23.31 -25.52 8.43
C ARG A 339 -22.70 -24.75 7.24
N GLY A 340 -23.51 -24.13 6.37
CA GLY A 340 -23.04 -23.34 5.23
C GLY A 340 -22.17 -22.14 5.62
N MET A 341 -22.27 -21.65 6.85
CA MET A 341 -21.51 -20.50 7.35
C MET A 341 -20.42 -20.87 8.36
N LYS A 342 -19.95 -22.12 8.36
CA LYS A 342 -18.91 -22.56 9.30
C LYS A 342 -17.63 -21.73 9.13
N GLY A 343 -17.16 -21.14 10.23
CA GLY A 343 -15.96 -20.30 10.25
C GLY A 343 -16.22 -18.82 9.95
N ILE A 344 -17.48 -18.45 9.73
CA ILE A 344 -17.93 -17.07 9.62
C ILE A 344 -18.36 -16.57 10.99
N ARG A 345 -17.91 -15.36 11.32
CA ARG A 345 -18.31 -14.62 12.51
C ARG A 345 -19.18 -13.42 12.09
N VAL A 346 -20.36 -13.32 12.69
CA VAL A 346 -21.26 -12.18 12.51
C VAL A 346 -21.40 -11.46 13.84
N THR A 347 -20.97 -10.20 13.86
CA THR A 347 -21.15 -9.29 14.99
C THR A 347 -22.44 -8.51 14.80
N PHE A 348 -23.43 -8.78 15.64
CA PHE A 348 -24.68 -8.04 15.70
C PHE A 348 -24.54 -6.90 16.71
N VAL A 349 -24.66 -5.67 16.21
CA VAL A 349 -24.66 -4.46 17.04
C VAL A 349 -26.11 -4.07 17.31
N GLY A 350 -26.60 -4.38 18.50
CA GLY A 350 -27.99 -4.15 18.88
C GLY A 350 -28.25 -4.41 20.36
N LEU A 351 -29.51 -4.65 20.73
CA LEU A 351 -29.89 -4.95 22.11
C LEU A 351 -29.74 -6.46 22.41
N PRO A 352 -29.44 -6.87 23.66
CA PRO A 352 -29.24 -8.28 23.99
C PRO A 352 -30.42 -9.19 23.68
N GLU A 353 -31.64 -8.72 23.93
CA GLU A 353 -32.88 -9.45 23.64
C GLU A 353 -33.02 -9.81 22.15
N HIS A 354 -32.51 -8.97 21.25
CA HIS A 354 -32.49 -9.24 19.82
C HIS A 354 -31.29 -10.13 19.44
N GLY A 355 -30.13 -9.91 20.08
CA GLY A 355 -28.94 -10.71 19.85
C GLY A 355 -29.12 -12.19 20.17
N ASP A 356 -29.83 -12.51 21.25
CA ASP A 356 -30.15 -13.90 21.63
C ASP A 356 -31.02 -14.60 20.58
N ARG A 357 -31.96 -13.87 19.98
CA ARG A 357 -32.80 -14.39 18.87
C ARG A 357 -31.96 -14.66 17.62
N VAL A 358 -31.09 -13.73 17.23
CA VAL A 358 -30.16 -13.89 16.10
C VAL A 358 -29.24 -15.09 16.33
N LYS A 359 -28.69 -15.25 17.55
CA LYS A 359 -27.85 -16.38 17.92
C LYS A 359 -28.58 -17.72 17.82
N THR A 360 -29.86 -17.76 18.22
CA THR A 360 -30.69 -18.96 18.09
C THR A 360 -30.98 -19.28 16.63
N ALA A 361 -31.28 -18.28 15.80
CA ALA A 361 -31.47 -18.47 14.36
C ALA A 361 -30.21 -19.01 13.66
N ALA A 362 -29.02 -18.56 14.09
CA ALA A 362 -27.74 -18.98 13.52
C ALA A 362 -27.35 -20.43 13.81
N ALA A 363 -27.98 -21.11 14.78
CA ALA A 363 -27.55 -22.42 15.27
C ALA A 363 -27.46 -23.48 14.16
N GLY A 364 -28.36 -23.44 13.17
CA GLY A 364 -28.34 -24.34 12.01
C GLY A 364 -27.26 -24.00 10.97
N SER A 365 -27.01 -22.71 10.74
CA SER A 365 -26.05 -22.20 9.75
C SER A 365 -24.58 -22.47 10.10
N GLY A 366 -24.27 -22.64 11.38
CA GLY A 366 -22.89 -22.79 11.87
C GLY A 366 -22.08 -21.49 11.98
N ALA A 367 -22.69 -20.32 11.75
CA ALA A 367 -22.07 -19.02 12.01
C ALA A 367 -21.86 -18.76 13.51
N GLU A 368 -20.76 -18.10 13.87
CA GLU A 368 -20.52 -17.58 15.21
C GLU A 368 -21.16 -16.20 15.35
N ILE A 369 -22.15 -16.06 16.24
CA ILE A 369 -22.77 -14.76 16.53
C ILE A 369 -22.12 -14.12 17.75
N VAL A 370 -21.60 -12.90 17.57
CA VAL A 370 -21.11 -12.03 18.63
C VAL A 370 -22.08 -10.88 18.82
N LEU A 371 -22.59 -10.69 20.03
CA LEU A 371 -23.42 -9.53 20.37
C LEU A 371 -22.53 -8.39 20.86
N LEU A 372 -22.75 -7.19 20.31
CA LEU A 372 -22.28 -5.94 20.88
C LEU A 372 -23.50 -5.13 21.32
N ASP A 373 -23.66 -4.97 22.64
CA ASP A 373 -24.77 -4.22 23.24
C ASP A 373 -24.60 -2.72 22.96
N ILE A 374 -25.50 -2.12 22.19
CA ILE A 374 -25.47 -0.69 21.84
C ILE A 374 -25.58 0.25 23.04
N ARG A 375 -26.05 -0.23 24.19
CA ARG A 375 -26.10 0.55 25.44
C ARG A 375 -24.75 0.62 26.13
N SER A 376 -23.85 -0.30 25.80
CA SER A 376 -22.50 -0.35 26.33
C SER A 376 -21.54 0.37 25.39
N ALA A 377 -20.70 1.23 25.94
CA ALA A 377 -19.63 1.84 25.16
C ALA A 377 -18.56 0.78 24.84
N VAL A 378 -18.05 0.79 23.61
CA VAL A 378 -16.84 0.02 23.28
C VAL A 378 -15.67 0.73 23.94
N PRO A 379 -14.85 0.04 24.77
CA PRO A 379 -13.74 0.68 25.47
C PRO A 379 -12.81 1.43 24.52
N GLY A 380 -12.26 2.54 25.03
CA GLY A 380 -11.19 3.25 24.35
C GLY A 380 -9.94 2.38 24.26
N MET A 381 -9.19 2.54 23.17
CA MET A 381 -7.90 1.91 22.96
C MET A 381 -6.87 2.96 22.57
N ALA A 382 -5.85 3.13 23.40
CA ALA A 382 -4.76 4.03 23.08
C ALA A 382 -3.93 3.44 21.92
N LEU A 383 -3.92 4.11 20.76
CA LEU A 383 -3.03 3.73 19.68
C LEU A 383 -1.58 4.00 20.11
N ARG A 384 -0.72 2.98 19.98
CA ARG A 384 0.70 3.03 20.34
C ARG A 384 1.55 2.86 19.08
N GLY A 385 2.77 3.37 19.12
CA GLY A 385 3.74 3.20 18.03
C GLY A 385 3.90 4.43 17.13
N PRO A 386 4.70 4.29 16.06
CA PRO A 386 4.93 5.35 15.09
C PRO A 386 3.66 5.69 14.31
N ILE A 387 3.67 6.83 13.62
CA ILE A 387 2.55 7.24 12.76
C ILE A 387 2.42 6.24 11.61
N PRO A 388 1.28 5.55 11.44
CA PRO A 388 1.09 4.65 10.32
C PRO A 388 1.17 5.36 8.97
N GLU A 389 1.53 4.64 7.91
CA GLU A 389 1.66 5.22 6.56
C GLU A 389 0.33 5.72 5.96
N TRP A 390 -0.80 5.15 6.39
CA TRP A 390 -2.13 5.54 5.93
C TRP A 390 -2.63 6.84 6.56
N VAL A 391 -1.98 7.32 7.62
CA VAL A 391 -2.20 8.67 8.13
C VAL A 391 -1.40 9.61 7.24
N ARG A 392 -2.07 10.23 6.27
CA ARG A 392 -1.52 11.26 5.39
C ARG A 392 -2.32 12.55 5.45
#